data_AF-A0A3D9HQ60-F1
#
_entry.id   AF-A0A3D9HQ60-F1
#
_cell.length_a   1.000
_cell.length_b   1.000
_cell.length_c   1.000
_cell.angle_alpha   90.00
_cell.angle_beta   90.00
_cell.angle_gamma   90.00
#
_symmetry.space_group_name_H-M   'P 1'
#
loop_
_entity.id
_entity.type
_entity.pdbx_description
1 polymer ?
#
loop_
_entity_poly.entity_id
_entity_poly.type
_entity_poly.pdbx_seq_one_letter_code
_entity_poly.pdbx_strand_id
1 'polypeptide(L)'
;MDWLTFISNLVSALAWPVAAVTGFLMLRKPVLALLPGITKVKISEFEAEFAKDLQQIKRHTEADSDIQAVQDKALRSRGQELSDMATFGPKAAVLEAWIELETAAKSLLMAHGQSLDYNSRAPYLLIGQMLQDHDLLANKDLTIYHELRDLRNKVAHWDHFQITTEQSREYVKLALQLAGKLVPRGAHQAKAVRTG
;
A
#
# COMPACT_ATOMS: atom_id res chain seq x y z
N MET A 1 20.51 -17.20 -68.17
CA MET A 1 19.70 -17.47 -66.97
C MET A 1 18.34 -16.85 -67.19
N ASP A 2 17.28 -17.61 -66.94
CA ASP A 2 15.90 -17.18 -67.17
C ASP A 2 15.50 -16.08 -66.18
N TRP A 3 15.24 -14.89 -66.71
CA TRP A 3 14.77 -13.69 -65.99
C TRP A 3 13.56 -13.97 -65.09
N LEU A 4 12.69 -14.89 -65.51
CA LEU A 4 11.53 -15.36 -64.73
C LEU A 4 11.95 -16.07 -63.43
N THR A 5 13.04 -16.83 -63.47
CA THR A 5 13.56 -17.57 -62.30
C THR A 5 14.13 -16.61 -61.25
N PHE A 6 14.78 -15.53 -61.69
CA PHE A 6 15.28 -14.48 -60.81
C PHE A 6 14.14 -13.76 -60.08
N ILE A 7 13.07 -13.39 -60.79
CA ILE A 7 11.88 -12.78 -60.20
C ILE A 7 11.20 -13.73 -59.21
N SER A 8 11.04 -15.00 -59.56
CA SER A 8 10.43 -16.01 -58.67
C SER A 8 11.19 -16.18 -57.36
N ASN A 9 12.53 -16.22 -57.42
CA ASN A 9 13.36 -16.35 -56.23
C ASN A 9 13.33 -15.09 -55.36
N LEU A 10 13.31 -13.91 -55.97
CA LEU A 10 13.23 -12.64 -55.26
C LEU A 10 11.88 -12.48 -54.54
N VAL A 11 10.77 -12.82 -55.22
CA VAL A 11 9.42 -12.81 -54.62
C VAL A 11 9.34 -13.80 -53.46
N SER A 12 9.86 -15.02 -53.63
CA SER A 12 9.83 -16.04 -52.58
C SER A 12 10.64 -15.62 -51.33
N ALA A 13 11.77 -14.95 -51.52
CA ALA A 13 12.58 -14.45 -50.41
C ALA A 13 11.94 -13.25 -49.69
N LEU A 14 11.25 -12.37 -50.42
CA LEU A 14 10.59 -11.19 -49.85
C LEU A 14 9.17 -11.46 -49.32
N ALA A 15 8.50 -12.52 -49.78
CA ALA A 15 7.12 -12.82 -49.40
C ALA A 15 6.95 -12.95 -47.88
N TRP A 16 7.85 -13.67 -47.21
CA TRP A 16 7.76 -13.88 -45.76
C TRP A 16 8.07 -12.62 -44.92
N PRO A 17 9.16 -11.86 -45.17
CA PRO A 17 9.40 -10.59 -44.49
C PRO A 17 8.25 -9.58 -44.68
N VAL A 18 7.72 -9.46 -45.90
CA VAL A 18 6.60 -8.56 -46.17
C VAL A 18 5.34 -9.03 -45.44
N ALA A 19 5.00 -10.32 -45.51
CA ALA A 19 3.86 -10.87 -44.79
C ALA A 19 3.97 -10.69 -43.27
N ALA A 20 5.16 -10.90 -42.69
CA ALA A 20 5.41 -10.71 -41.27
C ALA A 20 5.26 -9.24 -40.84
N VAL A 21 5.82 -8.30 -41.60
CA VAL A 21 5.67 -6.87 -41.33
C VAL A 21 4.22 -6.42 -41.50
N THR A 22 3.54 -6.83 -42.57
CA THR A 22 2.12 -6.52 -42.78
C THR A 22 1.26 -7.08 -41.67
N GLY A 23 1.50 -8.34 -41.25
CA GLY A 23 0.81 -8.96 -40.12
C GLY A 23 1.03 -8.19 -38.81
N PHE A 24 2.28 -7.83 -38.49
CA PHE A 24 2.59 -7.02 -37.29
C PHE A 24 1.92 -5.63 -37.34
N LEU A 25 1.93 -4.97 -38.49
CA LEU A 25 1.30 -3.65 -38.67
C LEU A 25 -0.24 -3.69 -38.62
N MET A 26 -0.86 -4.80 -39.05
CA MET A 26 -2.30 -5.02 -38.90
C MET A 26 -2.67 -5.35 -37.46
N LEU A 27 -1.86 -6.15 -36.76
CA LEU A 27 -2.14 -6.61 -35.39
C LEU A 27 -1.80 -5.58 -34.31
N ARG A 28 -0.85 -4.67 -34.53
CA ARG A 28 -0.49 -3.66 -33.51
C ARG A 28 -1.69 -2.80 -33.10
N LYS A 29 -2.54 -2.39 -34.05
CA LYS A 29 -3.69 -1.52 -33.76
C LYS A 29 -4.73 -2.19 -32.86
N PRO A 30 -5.25 -3.41 -33.17
CA PRO A 30 -6.21 -4.08 -32.29
C PRO A 30 -5.58 -4.47 -30.95
N VAL A 31 -4.29 -4.86 -30.90
CA VAL A 31 -3.61 -5.18 -29.62
C VAL A 31 -3.51 -3.95 -28.72
N LEU A 32 -3.06 -2.80 -29.25
CA LEU A 32 -2.99 -1.56 -28.47
C LEU A 32 -4.37 -1.04 -28.05
N ALA A 33 -5.42 -1.30 -28.83
CA ALA A 33 -6.78 -0.88 -28.50
C ALA A 33 -7.40 -1.67 -27.32
N LEU A 34 -6.90 -2.87 -27.04
CA LEU A 34 -7.39 -3.72 -25.93
C LEU A 34 -6.67 -3.45 -24.59
N LEU A 35 -5.46 -2.89 -24.63
CA LEU A 35 -4.68 -2.57 -23.43
C LEU A 35 -5.44 -1.69 -22.41
N PRO A 36 -6.15 -0.60 -22.80
CA PRO A 36 -6.86 0.25 -21.87
C PRO A 36 -8.04 -0.46 -21.16
N GLY A 37 -8.62 -1.49 -21.78
CA GLY A 37 -9.71 -2.25 -21.17
C GLY A 37 -9.22 -3.12 -20.02
N ILE A 38 -8.09 -3.81 -20.22
CA ILE A 38 -7.48 -4.68 -19.21
C ILE A 38 -6.99 -3.86 -18.01
N THR A 39 -6.42 -2.68 -18.23
CA THR A 39 -5.98 -1.81 -17.13
C THR A 39 -7.17 -1.29 -16.32
N LYS A 40 -8.25 -0.84 -16.98
CA LYS A 40 -9.45 -0.35 -16.30
C LYS A 40 -10.14 -1.43 -15.44
N VAL A 41 -10.26 -2.66 -15.95
CA VAL A 41 -10.85 -3.77 -15.18
C VAL A 41 -10.01 -4.09 -13.95
N LYS A 42 -8.68 -4.22 -14.10
CA LYS A 42 -7.77 -4.48 -12.98
C LYS A 42 -7.80 -3.36 -11.92
N ILE A 43 -7.90 -2.10 -12.35
CA ILE A 43 -8.02 -0.95 -11.44
C ILE A 43 -9.32 -1.03 -10.64
N SER A 44 -10.46 -1.31 -11.31
CA SER A 44 -11.76 -1.40 -10.65
C SER A 44 -11.87 -2.58 -9.69
N GLU A 45 -11.33 -3.74 -10.04
CA GLU A 45 -11.26 -4.91 -9.14
C GLU A 45 -10.47 -4.58 -7.88
N PHE A 46 -9.36 -3.87 -8.03
CA PHE A 46 -8.51 -3.48 -6.91
C PHE A 46 -9.13 -2.39 -6.02
N GLU A 47 -9.86 -1.42 -6.59
CA GLU A 47 -10.64 -0.44 -5.82
C GLU A 47 -11.68 -1.13 -4.92
N ALA A 48 -12.37 -2.13 -5.46
CA ALA A 48 -13.35 -2.92 -4.72
C ALA A 48 -12.69 -3.78 -3.64
N GLU A 49 -11.52 -4.37 -3.95
CA GLU A 49 -10.74 -5.15 -2.98
C GLU A 49 -10.24 -4.28 -1.83
N PHE A 50 -9.69 -3.08 -2.12
CA PHE A 50 -9.25 -2.15 -1.09
C PHE A 50 -10.40 -1.74 -0.17
N ALA A 51 -11.56 -1.40 -0.73
CA ALA A 51 -12.75 -1.06 0.05
C ALA A 51 -13.20 -2.21 0.95
N LYS A 52 -13.18 -3.44 0.41
CA LYS A 52 -13.54 -4.66 1.15
C LYS A 52 -12.57 -4.94 2.30
N ASP A 53 -11.27 -4.87 2.04
CA ASP A 53 -10.22 -5.09 3.02
C ASP A 53 -10.31 -4.05 4.15
N LEU A 54 -10.54 -2.77 3.82
CA LEU A 54 -10.71 -1.72 4.81
C LEU A 54 -11.96 -1.93 5.68
N GLN A 55 -13.07 -2.37 5.08
CA GLN A 55 -14.28 -2.74 5.81
C GLN A 55 -14.05 -3.94 6.73
N GLN A 56 -13.23 -4.91 6.32
CA GLN A 56 -12.88 -6.06 7.16
C GLN A 56 -12.10 -5.61 8.41
N ILE A 57 -11.07 -4.78 8.22
CA ILE A 57 -10.30 -4.21 9.34
C ILE A 57 -11.22 -3.43 10.29
N LYS A 58 -12.12 -2.62 9.74
CA LYS A 58 -13.10 -1.87 10.53
C LYS A 58 -13.98 -2.79 11.38
N ARG A 59 -14.48 -3.91 10.83
CA ARG A 59 -15.29 -4.88 11.59
C ARG A 59 -14.49 -5.53 12.72
N HIS A 60 -13.21 -5.82 12.47
CA HIS A 60 -12.30 -6.31 13.52
C HIS A 60 -12.11 -5.28 14.64
N THR A 61 -12.13 -3.99 14.26
CA THR A 61 -11.93 -2.85 15.17
C THR A 61 -13.19 -2.52 15.97
N GLU A 62 -14.38 -2.53 15.35
CA GLU A 62 -15.66 -2.17 15.99
C GLU A 62 -16.17 -3.24 16.96
N ALA A 63 -15.78 -4.50 16.75
CA ALA A 63 -16.07 -5.59 17.68
C ALA A 63 -15.26 -5.47 18.99
N ASP A 64 -14.30 -4.54 19.07
CA ASP A 64 -13.44 -4.31 20.21
C ASP A 64 -13.73 -2.94 20.85
N SER A 65 -14.38 -2.97 22.00
CA SER A 65 -14.72 -1.76 22.78
C SER A 65 -13.50 -0.99 23.26
N ASP A 66 -12.32 -1.62 23.25
CA ASP A 66 -11.06 -1.04 23.74
C ASP A 66 -10.40 -0.10 22.70
N ILE A 67 -10.82 -0.14 21.43
CA ILE A 67 -10.29 0.73 20.36
C ILE A 67 -11.01 2.11 20.33
N GLN A 68 -12.06 2.30 21.13
CA GLN A 68 -12.93 3.47 21.03
C GLN A 68 -12.45 4.73 21.77
N ALA A 69 -11.36 4.69 22.53
CA ALA A 69 -10.96 5.85 23.33
C ALA A 69 -9.46 6.18 23.24
N VAL A 70 -9.00 6.56 22.04
CA VAL A 70 -7.74 7.33 21.95
C VAL A 70 -7.98 8.72 22.56
N GLN A 71 -7.59 8.88 23.82
CA GLN A 71 -7.78 10.11 24.59
C GLN A 71 -6.67 11.15 24.41
N ASP A 72 -5.59 10.82 23.69
CA ASP A 72 -4.48 11.75 23.51
C ASP A 72 -4.85 12.89 22.53
N LYS A 73 -4.77 14.13 23.01
CA LYS A 73 -5.02 15.34 22.23
C LYS A 73 -4.05 15.46 21.05
N ALA A 74 -2.78 15.10 21.23
CA ALA A 74 -1.76 15.18 20.18
C ALA A 74 -2.06 14.21 19.03
N LEU A 75 -2.49 12.99 19.36
CA LEU A 75 -2.83 11.97 18.37
C LEU A 75 -4.11 12.34 17.59
N ARG A 76 -5.09 12.99 18.25
CA ARG A 76 -6.27 13.54 17.56
C ARG A 76 -5.92 14.69 16.61
N SER A 77 -5.09 15.63 17.05
CA SER A 77 -4.62 16.72 16.19
C SER A 77 -3.88 16.17 14.97
N ARG A 78 -2.98 15.20 15.18
CA ARG A 78 -2.28 14.54 14.09
C ARG A 78 -3.21 13.78 13.14
N GLY A 79 -4.23 13.12 13.68
CA GLY A 79 -5.26 12.47 12.87
C GLY A 79 -6.07 13.43 12.01
N GLN A 80 -6.36 14.62 12.53
CA GLN A 80 -7.02 15.66 11.73
C GLN A 80 -6.11 16.15 10.60
N GLU A 81 -4.84 16.44 10.88
CA GLU A 81 -3.86 16.87 9.86
C GLU A 81 -3.74 15.85 8.70
N LEU A 82 -3.62 14.56 9.03
CA LEU A 82 -3.53 13.51 8.02
C LEU A 82 -4.87 13.30 7.28
N SER A 83 -6.00 13.52 7.95
CA SER A 83 -7.32 13.47 7.33
C SER A 83 -7.56 14.64 6.37
N ASP A 84 -6.99 15.80 6.66
CA ASP A 84 -7.03 16.98 5.79
C ASP A 84 -6.10 16.76 4.59
N MET A 85 -4.91 16.19 4.81
CA MET A 85 -3.97 15.78 3.76
C MET A 85 -4.61 14.81 2.77
N ALA A 86 -5.45 13.89 3.24
CA ALA A 86 -6.19 12.95 2.39
C ALA A 86 -7.04 13.65 1.31
N THR A 87 -7.42 14.91 1.51
CA THR A 87 -8.19 15.68 0.52
C THR A 87 -7.38 16.01 -0.73
N PHE A 88 -6.08 16.23 -0.59
CA PHE A 88 -5.20 16.66 -1.67
C PHE A 88 -4.19 15.59 -2.10
N GLY A 89 -3.90 14.64 -1.19
CA GLY A 89 -3.01 13.53 -1.43
C GLY A 89 -3.46 12.28 -0.66
N PRO A 90 -4.54 11.60 -1.09
CA PRO A 90 -5.02 10.36 -0.48
C PRO A 90 -3.90 9.33 -0.23
N LYS A 91 -3.04 9.10 -1.24
CA LYS A 91 -1.88 8.18 -1.18
C LYS A 91 -0.86 8.62 -0.14
N ALA A 92 -0.53 9.90 -0.09
CA ALA A 92 0.41 10.44 0.87
C ALA A 92 -0.09 10.28 2.32
N ALA A 93 -1.38 10.57 2.55
CA ALA A 93 -1.98 10.43 3.88
C ALA A 93 -1.95 8.97 4.40
N VAL A 94 -2.18 7.98 3.53
CA VAL A 94 -2.04 6.55 3.89
C VAL A 94 -0.60 6.19 4.25
N LEU A 95 0.36 6.62 3.43
CA LEU A 95 1.77 6.35 3.67
C LEU A 95 2.25 6.99 4.99
N GLU A 96 1.80 8.21 5.28
CA GLU A 96 2.16 8.88 6.53
C GLU A 96 1.49 8.29 7.76
N ALA A 97 0.22 7.91 7.67
CA ALA A 97 -0.46 7.21 8.76
C ALA A 97 0.22 5.86 9.09
N TRP A 98 0.71 5.15 8.07
CA TRP A 98 1.52 3.94 8.28
C TRP A 98 2.83 4.23 9.01
N ILE A 99 3.53 5.32 8.66
CA ILE A 99 4.78 5.70 9.33
C ILE A 99 4.56 5.98 10.82
N GLU A 100 3.46 6.64 11.19
CA GLU A 100 3.10 6.87 12.60
C GLU A 100 2.86 5.56 13.35
N LEU A 101 2.08 4.64 12.76
CA LEU A 101 1.82 3.31 13.32
C LEU A 101 3.12 2.50 13.49
N GLU A 102 3.96 2.48 12.46
CA GLU A 102 5.24 1.78 12.49
C GLU A 102 6.17 2.38 13.56
N THR A 103 6.19 3.70 13.70
CA THR A 103 6.99 4.38 14.73
C THR A 103 6.52 4.02 16.14
N ALA A 104 5.21 3.92 16.36
CA ALA A 104 4.65 3.48 17.63
C ALA A 104 5.01 2.01 17.93
N ALA A 105 4.90 1.13 16.94
CA ALA A 105 5.34 -0.27 17.02
C ALA A 105 6.83 -0.41 17.37
N LYS A 106 7.71 0.35 16.70
CA LYS A 106 9.15 0.39 17.00
C LYS A 106 9.40 0.86 18.43
N SER A 107 8.70 1.91 18.86
CA SER A 107 8.83 2.45 20.21
C SER A 107 8.43 1.44 21.29
N LEU A 108 7.38 0.64 21.04
CA LEU A 108 6.95 -0.44 21.93
C LEU A 108 8.02 -1.53 22.06
N LEU A 109 8.62 -1.96 20.95
CA LEU A 109 9.72 -2.94 20.93
C LEU A 109 10.94 -2.42 21.71
N MET A 110 11.34 -1.18 21.47
CA MET A 110 12.46 -0.54 22.16
C MET A 110 12.20 -0.40 23.66
N ALA A 111 10.97 -0.07 24.06
CA ALA A 111 10.58 0.01 25.47
C ALA A 111 10.67 -1.36 26.19
N HIS A 112 10.53 -2.46 25.45
CA HIS A 112 10.71 -3.83 25.94
C HIS A 112 12.15 -4.36 25.75
N GLY A 113 13.11 -3.47 25.46
CA GLY A 113 14.53 -3.82 25.37
C GLY A 113 14.93 -4.55 24.08
N GLN A 114 14.04 -4.60 23.09
CA GLN A 114 14.34 -5.20 21.79
C GLN A 114 14.99 -4.17 20.86
N SER A 115 16.15 -4.51 20.30
CA SER A 115 16.80 -3.69 19.27
C SER A 115 16.48 -4.24 17.89
N LEU A 116 16.13 -3.35 16.98
CA LEU A 116 15.98 -3.70 15.57
C LEU A 116 17.37 -3.82 14.96
N ASP A 117 17.70 -5.01 14.44
CA ASP A 117 18.89 -5.17 13.61
C ASP A 117 18.62 -4.63 12.21
N TYR A 118 19.02 -3.38 12.00
CA TYR A 118 18.90 -2.68 10.71
C TYR A 118 19.83 -3.25 9.62
N ASN A 119 20.75 -4.17 9.96
CA ASN A 119 21.61 -4.84 8.98
C ASN A 119 20.92 -6.02 8.26
N SER A 120 19.71 -6.40 8.67
CA SER A 120 18.92 -7.42 7.97
C SER A 120 18.30 -6.86 6.68
N ARG A 121 18.12 -7.70 5.65
CA ARG A 121 17.63 -7.30 4.31
C ARG A 121 16.19 -6.74 4.28
N ALA A 122 15.43 -6.77 5.39
CA ALA A 122 14.07 -6.24 5.44
C ALA A 122 13.60 -5.85 6.86
N PRO A 123 14.16 -4.81 7.49
CA PRO A 123 13.88 -4.47 8.90
C PRO A 123 12.40 -4.14 9.19
N TYR A 124 11.63 -3.75 8.16
CA TYR A 124 10.19 -3.46 8.27
C TYR A 124 9.31 -4.71 8.34
N LEU A 125 9.73 -5.84 7.75
CA LEU A 125 9.00 -7.11 7.86
C LEU A 125 9.15 -7.72 9.26
N LEU A 126 10.29 -7.44 9.91
CA LEU A 126 10.62 -7.96 11.23
C LEU A 126 9.77 -7.34 12.35
N ILE A 127 9.27 -6.11 12.21
CA ILE A 127 8.53 -5.45 13.30
C ILE A 127 7.29 -6.24 13.69
N GLY A 128 6.46 -6.64 12.71
CA GLY A 128 5.27 -7.45 12.98
C GLY A 128 5.61 -8.83 13.58
N GLN A 129 6.65 -9.49 13.05
CA GLN A 129 7.11 -10.77 13.58
C GLN A 129 7.64 -10.66 15.02
N MET A 130 8.46 -9.65 15.30
CA MET A 130 8.99 -9.39 16.64
C MET A 130 7.88 -9.04 17.64
N LEU A 131 6.87 -8.27 17.23
CA LEU A 131 5.71 -7.99 18.08
C LEU A 131 4.96 -9.28 18.47
N GLN A 132 4.86 -10.23 17.54
CA GLN A 132 4.27 -11.54 17.78
C GLN A 132 5.16 -12.42 18.67
N ASP A 133 6.45 -12.53 18.35
CA ASP A 133 7.40 -13.42 19.04
C ASP A 133 7.58 -13.03 20.52
N HIS A 134 7.40 -11.75 20.83
CA HIS A 134 7.49 -11.22 22.19
C HIS A 134 6.13 -11.02 22.88
N ASP A 135 5.02 -11.47 22.26
CA ASP A 135 3.65 -11.36 22.78
C ASP A 135 3.29 -9.92 23.23
N LEU A 136 3.78 -8.93 22.50
CA LEU A 136 3.61 -7.50 22.83
C LEU A 136 2.26 -6.95 22.34
N LEU A 137 1.56 -7.72 21.51
CA LEU A 137 0.24 -7.39 21.01
C LEU A 137 -0.70 -8.57 21.09
N ALA A 138 -1.96 -8.29 21.42
CA ALA A 138 -3.02 -9.28 21.26
C ALA A 138 -3.10 -9.73 19.79
N ASN A 139 -3.37 -11.03 19.57
CA ASN A 139 -3.49 -11.62 18.23
C ASN A 139 -4.39 -10.83 17.26
N LYS A 140 -5.43 -10.18 17.78
CA LYS A 140 -6.34 -9.32 16.99
C LYS A 140 -5.67 -8.04 16.52
N ASP A 141 -4.99 -7.31 17.42
CA ASP A 141 -4.27 -6.07 17.08
C ASP A 141 -3.11 -6.35 16.13
N LEU A 142 -2.47 -7.51 16.27
CA LEU A 142 -1.45 -7.99 15.33
C LEU A 142 -2.03 -8.30 13.94
N THR A 143 -3.22 -8.91 13.89
CA THR A 143 -3.94 -9.14 12.62
C THR A 143 -4.24 -7.81 11.92
N ILE A 144 -4.77 -6.83 12.66
CA ILE A 144 -5.03 -5.47 12.14
C ILE A 144 -3.74 -4.82 11.63
N TYR A 145 -2.62 -4.96 12.35
CA TYR A 145 -1.33 -4.44 11.93
C TYR A 145 -0.90 -5.01 10.58
N HIS A 146 -1.01 -6.33 10.38
CA HIS A 146 -0.66 -6.98 9.13
C HIS A 146 -1.60 -6.60 7.99
N GLU A 147 -2.91 -6.55 8.22
CA GLU A 147 -3.90 -6.14 7.22
C GLU A 147 -3.65 -4.68 6.76
N LEU A 148 -3.34 -3.76 7.68
CA LEU A 148 -2.97 -2.37 7.35
C LEU A 148 -1.66 -2.29 6.57
N ARG A 149 -0.65 -3.09 6.94
CA ARG A 149 0.63 -3.15 6.22
C ARG A 149 0.42 -3.57 4.77
N ASP A 150 -0.40 -4.59 4.56
CA ASP A 150 -0.64 -5.15 3.24
C ASP A 150 -1.43 -4.15 2.38
N LEU A 151 -2.41 -3.44 2.96
CA LEU A 151 -3.09 -2.31 2.30
C LEU A 151 -2.14 -1.18 1.92
N ARG A 152 -1.20 -0.81 2.79
CA ARG A 152 -0.19 0.19 2.49
C ARG A 152 0.73 -0.25 1.34
N ASN A 153 1.13 -1.52 1.32
CA ASN A 153 1.95 -2.07 0.23
C ASN A 153 1.19 -2.03 -1.10
N LYS A 154 -0.10 -2.40 -1.08
CA LYS A 154 -1.04 -2.25 -2.19
C LYS A 154 -1.07 -0.80 -2.71
N VAL A 155 -1.17 0.20 -1.83
CA VAL A 155 -1.16 1.62 -2.21
C VAL A 155 0.20 2.10 -2.76
N ALA A 156 1.31 1.59 -2.21
CA ALA A 156 2.65 1.98 -2.63
C ALA A 156 3.00 1.49 -4.05
N HIS A 157 2.65 0.25 -4.38
CA HIS A 157 3.08 -0.43 -5.60
C HIS A 157 2.36 0.01 -6.90
N TRP A 158 1.24 0.73 -6.81
CA TRP A 158 0.43 1.07 -7.99
C TRP A 158 0.41 2.59 -8.22
N ASP A 159 1.02 3.03 -9.32
CA ASP A 159 1.18 4.45 -9.65
C ASP A 159 -0.04 5.09 -10.34
N HIS A 160 -0.98 4.28 -10.84
CA HIS A 160 -2.16 4.76 -11.58
C HIS A 160 -3.46 4.66 -10.78
N PHE A 161 -3.35 4.34 -9.49
CA PHE A 161 -4.47 4.13 -8.60
C PHE A 161 -4.85 5.39 -7.84
N GLN A 162 -6.15 5.63 -7.70
CA GLN A 162 -6.71 6.73 -6.93
C GLN A 162 -7.53 6.11 -5.80
N ILE A 163 -6.96 5.98 -4.60
CA ILE A 163 -7.79 5.81 -3.40
C ILE A 163 -8.64 7.06 -3.22
N THR A 164 -9.90 6.85 -2.85
CA THR A 164 -10.79 7.96 -2.50
C THR A 164 -10.33 8.65 -1.22
N THR A 165 -10.70 9.92 -1.08
CA THR A 165 -10.46 10.70 0.14
C THR A 165 -11.05 10.00 1.37
N GLU A 166 -12.24 9.42 1.22
CA GLU A 166 -12.96 8.71 2.28
C GLU A 166 -12.21 7.45 2.73
N GLN A 167 -11.77 6.63 1.78
CA GLN A 167 -10.95 5.43 2.05
C GLN A 167 -9.63 5.80 2.74
N SER A 168 -8.98 6.88 2.29
CA SER A 168 -7.75 7.36 2.89
C SER A 168 -7.96 7.82 4.33
N ARG A 169 -9.01 8.62 4.60
CA ARG A 169 -9.37 9.07 5.96
C ARG A 169 -9.72 7.89 6.88
N GLU A 170 -10.41 6.89 6.37
CA GLU A 170 -10.75 5.70 7.16
C GLU A 170 -9.51 4.87 7.49
N TYR A 171 -8.58 4.69 6.54
CA TYR A 171 -7.28 4.09 6.81
C TYR A 171 -6.49 4.88 7.87
N VAL A 172 -6.41 6.21 7.73
CA VAL A 172 -5.74 7.10 8.70
C VAL A 172 -6.30 6.90 10.10
N LYS A 173 -7.63 6.87 10.23
CA LYS A 173 -8.31 6.64 11.50
C LYS A 173 -7.89 5.31 12.13
N LEU A 174 -7.98 4.20 11.38
CA LEU A 174 -7.67 2.86 11.88
C LEU A 174 -6.19 2.74 12.27
N ALA A 175 -5.28 3.26 11.45
CA ALA A 175 -3.85 3.22 11.71
C ALA A 175 -3.47 4.01 12.98
N LEU A 176 -4.03 5.20 13.17
CA LEU A 176 -3.76 6.01 14.37
C LEU A 176 -4.43 5.45 15.62
N GLN A 177 -5.60 4.82 15.48
CA GLN A 177 -6.24 4.11 16.58
C GLN A 177 -5.35 2.99 17.10
N LEU A 178 -4.80 2.17 16.21
CA LEU A 178 -3.86 1.13 16.59
C LEU A 178 -2.56 1.74 17.14
N ALA A 179 -2.01 2.78 16.51
CA ALA A 179 -0.80 3.45 16.98
C ALA A 179 -0.95 3.96 18.43
N GLY A 180 -2.11 4.53 18.77
CA GLY A 180 -2.42 5.00 20.12
C GLY A 180 -2.42 3.91 21.19
N LYS A 181 -2.74 2.66 20.83
CA LYS A 181 -2.61 1.50 21.73
C LYS A 181 -1.13 1.11 21.95
N LEU A 182 -0.28 1.28 20.93
CA LEU A 182 1.12 0.87 20.96
C LEU A 182 2.02 1.86 21.71
N VAL A 183 1.66 3.15 21.76
CA VAL A 183 2.48 4.16 22.44
C VAL A 183 2.46 3.92 23.95
N PRO A 184 3.62 3.70 24.60
CA PRO A 184 3.69 3.64 26.05
C PRO A 184 3.19 4.97 26.63
N ARG A 185 2.29 4.95 27.63
CA ARG A 185 1.62 6.11 28.24
C ARG A 185 2.51 7.29 28.73
N GLY A 186 3.84 7.23 28.56
CA GLY A 186 4.80 8.29 28.88
C GLY A 186 5.51 8.98 27.70
N ALA A 187 5.37 8.51 26.46
CA ALA A 187 6.19 9.00 25.34
C ALA A 187 5.76 10.36 24.75
N HIS A 188 4.50 10.76 24.93
CA HIS A 188 3.98 12.02 24.38
C HIS A 188 4.52 13.28 25.10
N GLN A 189 5.11 13.15 26.29
CA GLN A 189 5.71 14.30 26.99
C GLN A 189 7.12 14.66 26.49
N ALA A 190 7.83 13.73 25.82
CA ALA A 190 9.22 13.97 25.41
C ALA A 190 9.35 14.82 24.13
N LYS A 191 8.31 14.86 23.28
CA LYS A 191 8.33 15.63 22.03
C LYS A 191 8.00 17.12 22.22
N ALA A 192 7.30 17.49 23.31
CA ALA A 192 6.92 18.87 23.60
C ALA A 192 8.04 19.72 24.26
N VAL A 193 9.10 19.08 24.78
CA VAL A 193 10.17 19.77 25.52
C VAL A 193 11.36 20.15 24.62
N ARG A 194 11.42 19.66 23.38
CA ARG A 194 12.57 19.87 22.47
C ARG A 194 12.45 21.07 21.52
N THR A 195 11.41 21.89 21.65
CA THR A 195 11.21 23.10 20.82
C THR A 195 11.05 24.37 21.66
N GLY A 196 11.70 24.44 22.82
CA GLY A 196 11.82 25.64 23.65
C GLY A 196 13.25 26.15 23.68
#